data_AF-A0A6B0WGH4-F1
#
_entry.id   AF-A0A6B0WGH4-F1
#
_cell.length_a   1.000
_cell.length_b   1.000
_cell.length_c   1.000
_cell.angle_alpha   90.00
_cell.angle_beta   90.00
_cell.angle_gamma   90.00
#
_symmetry.space_group_name_H-M   'P 1'
#
loop_
_entity.id
_entity.type
_entity.pdbx_description
1 polymer ?
#
loop_
_entity_poly.entity_id
_entity_poly.type
_entity_poly.pdbx_seq_one_letter_code
_entity_poly.pdbx_strand_id
1 'polypeptide(L)'
;MRRIPLWALRPSRAITFRIAVGAAAALALAILVLRADDSPGIEVLRLDPPPGVDEIRVEVAGAVARPGVYTVEPGDRVAEAIALAGGLEPDADSAALNLAMR
;
A
#
# COMPACT_ATOMS: atom_id res chain seq x y z
N MET A 1 -34.63 -33.37 -63.51
CA MET A 1 -33.31 -32.82 -63.15
C MET A 1 -33.45 -31.30 -62.96
N ARG A 2 -33.66 -30.80 -61.73
CA ARG A 2 -33.78 -29.36 -61.44
C ARG A 2 -32.42 -28.82 -60.98
N ARG A 3 -31.78 -27.98 -61.80
CA ARG A 3 -30.54 -27.29 -61.43
C ARG A 3 -30.88 -26.06 -60.59
N ILE A 4 -30.46 -26.03 -59.32
CA ILE A 4 -30.60 -24.85 -58.44
C ILE A 4 -29.46 -23.88 -58.80
N PRO A 5 -29.72 -22.59 -59.06
CA PRO A 5 -28.69 -21.67 -59.52
C PRO A 5 -27.80 -21.15 -58.37
N LEU A 6 -26.49 -21.11 -58.60
CA LEU A 6 -25.43 -20.76 -57.64
C LEU A 6 -25.35 -19.27 -57.22
N TRP A 7 -26.27 -18.41 -57.66
CA TRP A 7 -26.25 -16.97 -57.34
C TRP A 7 -27.11 -16.57 -56.12
N ALA A 8 -27.80 -17.52 -55.49
CA ALA A 8 -28.75 -17.24 -54.40
C ALA A 8 -28.12 -16.90 -53.03
N LEU A 9 -26.79 -16.99 -52.89
CA LEU A 9 -26.08 -16.58 -51.68
C LEU A 9 -25.32 -15.27 -51.91
N ARG A 10 -26.05 -14.20 -52.22
CA ARG A 10 -25.56 -12.86 -51.92
C ARG A 10 -25.85 -12.61 -50.44
N PRO A 11 -24.85 -12.60 -49.54
CA PRO A 11 -25.10 -12.35 -48.14
C PRO A 11 -25.80 -11.01 -48.01
N SER A 12 -26.99 -11.02 -47.41
CA SER A 12 -27.79 -9.82 -47.17
C SER A 12 -26.91 -8.77 -46.47
N ARG A 13 -26.99 -7.50 -46.85
CA ARG A 13 -26.24 -6.39 -46.21
C ARG A 13 -26.35 -6.38 -44.67
N ALA A 14 -27.40 -6.99 -44.11
CA ALA A 14 -27.59 -7.19 -42.69
C ALA A 14 -26.60 -8.17 -42.03
N ILE A 15 -26.16 -9.23 -42.74
CA ILE A 15 -25.24 -10.25 -42.19
C ILE A 15 -23.84 -9.64 -42.05
N THR A 16 -23.36 -8.94 -43.08
CA THR A 16 -22.06 -8.25 -43.05
C THR A 16 -22.05 -7.15 -41.99
N PHE A 17 -23.15 -6.42 -41.81
CA PHE A 17 -23.30 -5.42 -40.74
C PHE A 17 -23.16 -6.04 -39.34
N ARG A 18 -23.79 -7.19 -39.07
CA ARG A 18 -23.71 -7.87 -37.76
C ARG A 18 -22.29 -8.36 -37.45
N ILE A 19 -21.59 -8.90 -38.45
CA ILE A 19 -20.19 -9.33 -38.30
C ILE A 19 -19.30 -8.12 -37.98
N ALA A 20 -19.49 -7.00 -38.69
CA ALA A 20 -18.72 -5.78 -38.44
C ALA A 20 -18.92 -5.22 -37.02
N VAL A 21 -20.16 -5.20 -36.52
CA VAL A 21 -20.47 -4.78 -35.14
C VAL A 21 -19.83 -5.72 -34.12
N GLY A 22 -19.90 -7.04 -34.34
CA GLY A 22 -19.26 -8.02 -33.47
C GLY A 22 -17.73 -7.87 -33.42
N ALA A 23 -17.10 -7.64 -34.58
CA ALA A 23 -15.66 -7.42 -34.68
C ALA A 23 -15.24 -6.12 -33.98
N ALA A 24 -16.00 -5.03 -34.13
CA ALA A 24 -15.74 -3.76 -33.46
C ALA A 24 -15.87 -3.87 -31.94
N ALA A 25 -16.89 -4.60 -31.45
CA ALA A 25 -17.08 -4.84 -30.02
C ALA A 25 -15.95 -5.69 -29.42
N ALA A 26 -15.52 -6.74 -30.12
CA ALA A 26 -14.39 -7.57 -29.71
C ALA A 26 -13.09 -6.77 -29.68
N LEU A 27 -12.85 -5.92 -30.67
CA LEU A 27 -11.68 -5.04 -30.71
C LEU A 27 -11.70 -4.02 -29.57
N ALA A 28 -12.84 -3.39 -29.29
CA ALA A 28 -12.99 -2.47 -28.17
C ALA A 28 -12.76 -3.16 -26.81
N LEU A 29 -13.27 -4.38 -26.64
CA LEU A 29 -13.04 -5.18 -25.43
C LEU A 29 -11.56 -5.55 -25.28
N ALA A 30 -10.90 -5.97 -26.37
CA ALA A 30 -9.48 -6.27 -26.34
C ALA A 30 -8.65 -5.04 -25.94
N ILE A 31 -8.96 -3.86 -26.51
CA ILE A 31 -8.29 -2.60 -26.15
C ILE A 31 -8.53 -2.25 -24.67
N LEU A 32 -9.74 -2.47 -24.15
CA LEU A 32 -10.05 -2.22 -22.74
C LEU A 32 -9.23 -3.12 -21.81
N VAL A 33 -9.13 -4.41 -22.13
CA VAL A 33 -8.34 -5.39 -21.35
C VAL A 33 -6.86 -5.04 -21.40
N LEU A 34 -6.34 -4.68 -22.57
CA LEU A 34 -4.93 -4.34 -22.75
C LEU A 34 -4.52 -3.02 -22.07
N ARG A 35 -5.48 -2.17 -21.67
CA ARG A 35 -5.23 -0.91 -20.93
C ARG A 35 -5.40 -1.03 -19.42
N ALA A 36 -5.86 -2.18 -18.92
CA ALA A 36 -6.25 -2.30 -17.51
C ALA A 36 -5.06 -2.32 -16.52
N ASP A 37 -3.82 -2.48 -17.00
CA ASP A 37 -2.65 -2.69 -16.14
C ASP A 37 -1.75 -1.46 -15.93
N ASP A 38 -2.06 -0.30 -16.51
CA ASP A 38 -1.26 0.93 -16.35
C ASP A 38 -1.57 1.69 -15.05
N SER A 39 -1.95 1.00 -13.98
CA SER A 39 -2.02 1.63 -12.66
C SER A 39 -0.59 1.85 -12.18
N PRO A 40 -0.09 3.09 -12.00
CA PRO A 40 1.20 3.32 -11.37
C PRO A 40 1.10 2.86 -9.90
N GLY A 41 1.35 1.57 -9.68
CA GLY A 41 1.41 1.00 -8.35
C GLY A 41 2.57 1.64 -7.61
N ILE A 42 2.30 2.14 -6.40
CA ILE A 42 3.38 2.54 -5.50
C ILE A 42 4.09 1.25 -5.11
N GLU A 43 5.28 1.03 -5.67
CA GLU A 43 6.18 -0.04 -5.23
C GLU A 43 6.71 0.34 -3.84
N VAL A 44 6.10 -0.22 -2.80
CA VAL A 44 6.58 -0.05 -1.43
C VAL A 44 7.85 -0.90 -1.28
N LEU A 45 9.00 -0.27 -1.50
CA LEU A 45 10.31 -0.83 -1.15
C LEU A 45 10.33 -1.09 0.37
N ARG A 46 10.08 -2.33 0.77
CA ARG A 46 10.38 -2.79 2.12
C ARG A 46 11.88 -3.05 2.20
N LEU A 47 12.60 -2.08 2.76
CA LEU A 47 13.97 -2.29 3.18
C LEU A 47 13.94 -3.30 4.34
N ASP A 48 14.78 -4.33 4.25
CA ASP A 48 15.02 -5.20 5.39
C ASP A 48 15.51 -4.34 6.57
N PRO A 49 15.07 -4.62 7.81
CA PRO A 49 15.61 -3.93 8.97
C PRO A 49 17.13 -4.08 8.94
N PRO A 50 17.90 -3.00 9.18
CA PRO A 50 19.34 -3.13 9.37
C PRO A 50 19.58 -4.20 10.45
N PRO A 51 20.70 -4.96 10.36
CA PRO A 51 21.06 -5.93 11.40
C PRO A 51 20.91 -5.25 12.76
N GLY A 52 20.19 -5.96 13.65
CA GLY A 52 19.56 -5.39 14.83
C GLY A 52 20.49 -4.47 15.61
N VAL A 53 19.97 -3.32 16.00
CA VAL A 53 20.59 -2.52 17.05
C VAL A 53 20.43 -3.35 18.33
N ASP A 54 21.50 -4.02 18.75
CA ASP A 54 21.47 -4.91 19.92
C ASP A 54 21.12 -4.14 21.21
N GLU A 55 21.33 -2.83 21.22
CA GLU A 55 21.10 -1.97 22.38
C GLU A 55 20.77 -0.52 21.98
N ILE A 56 19.64 0.02 22.47
CA ILE A 56 19.29 1.43 22.30
C ILE A 56 19.58 2.16 23.61
N ARG A 57 20.38 3.24 23.55
CA ARG A 57 20.66 4.09 24.71
C ARG A 57 19.97 5.45 24.55
N VAL A 58 19.20 5.83 25.56
CA VAL A 58 18.40 7.07 25.61
C VAL A 58 18.88 7.92 26.78
N GLU A 59 19.26 9.16 26.51
CA GLU A 59 19.50 10.16 27.55
C GLU A 59 18.16 10.78 27.97
N VAL A 60 17.84 10.68 29.26
CA VAL A 60 16.63 11.26 29.86
C VAL A 60 17.06 12.41 30.77
N ALA A 61 16.57 13.61 30.47
CA ALA A 61 16.91 14.85 31.16
C ALA A 61 15.64 15.64 31.53
N GLY A 62 15.81 16.67 32.38
CA GLY A 62 14.73 17.56 32.79
C GLY A 62 14.05 17.13 34.11
N ALA A 63 12.75 17.41 34.23
CA ALA A 63 11.94 17.17 35.43
C ALA A 63 11.52 15.68 35.56
N VAL A 64 12.52 14.83 35.78
CA VAL A 64 12.38 13.39 36.07
C VAL A 64 13.10 13.05 37.37
N ALA A 65 12.68 11.98 38.04
CA ALA A 65 13.22 11.64 39.35
C ALA A 65 14.74 11.41 39.34
N ARG A 66 15.25 10.76 38.29
CA ARG A 66 16.69 10.49 38.11
C ARG A 66 17.08 10.73 36.64
N PRO A 67 17.63 11.90 36.30
CA PRO A 67 18.20 12.14 34.98
C PRO A 67 19.42 11.23 34.71
N GLY A 68 19.62 10.81 33.46
CA GLY A 68 20.74 9.96 33.08
C GLY A 68 20.53 9.21 31.77
N VAL A 69 21.49 8.35 31.43
CA VAL A 69 21.42 7.49 30.23
C VAL A 69 20.89 6.12 30.62
N TYR A 70 19.85 5.69 29.91
CA TYR A 70 19.16 4.42 30.13
C TYR A 70 19.21 3.56 28.88
N THR A 71 19.30 2.26 29.07
CA THR A 71 19.21 1.27 28.00
C THR A 71 17.75 0.82 27.86
N VAL A 72 17.23 0.82 26.64
CA VAL A 72 15.88 0.38 26.27
C VAL A 72 15.94 -0.65 25.15
N GLU A 73 14.90 -1.46 25.01
CA GLU A 73 14.81 -2.49 23.98
C GLU A 73 14.25 -1.92 22.66
N PRO A 74 14.63 -2.48 21.50
CA PRO A 74 13.98 -2.15 20.25
C PRO A 74 12.46 -2.38 20.31
N GLY A 75 11.69 -1.30 20.11
CA GLY A 75 10.22 -1.33 20.19
C GLY A 75 9.65 -0.73 21.47
N ASP A 76 10.48 -0.47 22.48
CA ASP A 76 10.10 0.34 23.64
C ASP A 76 9.71 1.76 23.21
N ARG A 77 8.78 2.37 23.94
CA ARG A 77 8.39 3.76 23.73
C ARG A 77 9.06 4.68 24.73
N VAL A 78 8.79 5.97 24.59
CA VAL A 78 9.34 7.01 25.46
C VAL A 78 8.87 6.83 26.91
N ALA A 79 7.69 6.24 27.13
CA ALA A 79 7.16 5.97 28.46
C ALA A 79 8.05 5.01 29.26
N GLU A 80 8.61 3.99 28.63
CA GLU A 80 9.51 3.01 29.25
C GLU A 80 10.83 3.68 29.69
N ALA A 81 11.41 4.55 28.86
CA ALA A 81 12.60 5.31 29.22
C ALA A 81 12.36 6.23 30.44
N ILE A 82 11.20 6.88 30.52
CA ILE A 82 10.81 7.73 31.65
C ILE A 82 10.57 6.89 32.92
N ALA A 83 9.98 5.70 32.78
CA ALA A 83 9.80 4.80 33.90
C ALA A 83 11.15 4.34 34.48
N LEU A 84 12.15 4.04 33.64
CA LEU A 84 13.52 3.71 34.09
C LEU A 84 14.19 4.87 34.84
N ALA A 85 13.92 6.11 34.38
CA ALA A 85 14.31 7.34 35.07
C ALA A 85 13.56 7.58 36.40
N GLY A 86 12.61 6.72 36.76
CA GLY A 86 11.83 6.81 38.00
C GLY A 86 10.56 7.65 37.89
N GLY A 87 10.12 7.97 36.67
CA GLY A 87 8.93 8.76 36.42
C GLY A 87 9.20 10.27 36.32
N LEU A 88 8.15 10.99 35.97
CA LEU A 88 8.12 12.45 35.91
C LEU A 88 8.03 13.04 37.33
N GLU A 89 8.68 14.18 37.55
CA GLU A 89 8.46 14.99 38.76
C GLU A 89 7.07 15.66 38.72
N PRO A 90 6.49 16.07 39.87
CA PRO A 90 5.13 16.63 39.94
C PRO A 90 4.92 17.91 39.12
N ASP A 91 5.98 18.67 38.85
CA ASP A 91 5.98 19.91 38.08
C ASP A 91 6.32 19.72 36.60
N ALA A 92 6.56 18.47 36.17
CA ALA A 92 6.88 18.16 34.78
C ALA A 92 5.69 18.36 33.84
N ASP A 93 5.91 19.07 32.73
CA ASP A 93 4.92 19.19 31.67
C ASP A 93 4.92 17.94 30.77
N SER A 94 3.86 17.13 30.91
CA SER A 94 3.67 15.91 30.13
C SER A 94 2.85 16.11 28.85
N ALA A 95 2.29 17.31 28.61
CA ALA A 95 1.38 17.54 27.48
C ALA A 95 2.08 17.41 26.12
N ALA A 96 3.39 17.66 26.08
CA ALA A 96 4.21 17.51 24.88
C ALA A 96 4.68 16.06 24.63
N LEU A 97 4.41 15.14 25.55
CA LEU A 97 4.93 13.77 25.48
C LEU A 97 3.97 12.87 24.68
N ASN A 98 4.49 12.24 23.62
CA ASN A 98 3.72 11.25 22.87
C ASN A 98 3.61 9.93 23.65
N LEU A 99 2.56 9.82 24.45
CA LEU A 99 2.25 8.67 25.32
C LEU A 99 1.45 7.55 24.62
N ALA A 100 1.64 7.34 23.31
CA ALA A 100 0.86 6.33 22.57
C ALA A 100 0.83 4.97 23.31
N MET A 101 -0.37 4.42 23.51
CA MET A 101 -0.61 3.10 24.14
C MET A 101 -0.39 1.97 23.13
N ARG A 102 -0.02 0.78 23.64
CA ARG A 102 0.44 -0.36 22.82
C ARG A 102 -0.71 -1.07 22.14
#